data_AF-A0A9Q2PL76-F1
#
_entry.id   AF-A0A9Q2PL76-F1
#
_cell.length_a   1.000
_cell.length_b   1.000
_cell.length_c   1.000
_cell.angle_alpha   90.00
_cell.angle_beta   90.00
_cell.angle_gamma   90.00
#
_symmetry.space_group_name_H-M   'P 1'
#
loop_
_entity.id
_entity.type
_entity.pdbx_description
1 polymer ?
#
loop_
_entity_poly.entity_id
_entity_poly.type
_entity_poly.pdbx_seq_one_letter_code
_entity_poly.pdbx_strand_id
1 'polypeptide(L)'
;MAGRGPAPKDPSKRARRNADPNALRVIAAEPVEQPDLPTFEVEKDGNLTEFVWPARTVEWWRMWRESPLAAEFTSTDWSELMDTALLHAKFWSGNAGVASELRLRVAKFGATPEDRARLRIQFAAADEADEKRTRPAGGSSRDRRGPLKAV
;
A
#
# COMPACT_ATOMS: atom_id res chain seq x y z
N MET A 1 4.67 15.47 -15.36
CA MET A 1 3.74 14.52 -16.02
C MET A 1 4.53 13.26 -16.35
N ALA A 2 4.36 12.17 -15.59
CA ALA A 2 5.14 10.95 -15.79
C ALA A 2 4.22 9.85 -16.36
N GLY A 3 4.54 9.39 -17.56
CA GLY A 3 3.78 8.39 -18.29
C GLY A 3 3.85 7.01 -17.64
N ARG A 4 2.68 6.36 -17.53
CA ARG A 4 2.55 4.96 -17.15
C ARG A 4 3.08 4.07 -18.29
N GLY A 5 4.20 3.41 -18.06
CA GLY A 5 4.61 2.27 -18.89
C GLY A 5 3.66 1.07 -18.69
N PRO A 6 3.63 0.11 -19.63
CA PRO A 6 2.76 -1.07 -19.55
C PRO A 6 2.99 -1.87 -18.26
N ALA A 7 1.92 -2.48 -17.74
CA ALA A 7 2.00 -3.32 -16.55
C ALA A 7 3.02 -4.47 -16.72
N PRO A 8 3.87 -4.76 -15.72
CA PRO A 8 4.88 -5.80 -15.81
C PRO A 8 4.26 -7.19 -16.08
N LYS A 9 4.85 -7.94 -17.00
CA LYS A 9 4.41 -9.30 -17.37
C LYS A 9 4.36 -10.24 -16.16
N ASP A 10 3.36 -11.13 -16.15
CA ASP A 10 3.17 -12.21 -15.18
C ASP A 10 4.50 -12.96 -14.93
N PRO A 11 4.92 -13.13 -13.66
CA PRO A 11 6.15 -13.82 -13.28
C PRO A 11 6.29 -15.22 -13.92
N SER A 12 5.20 -15.97 -14.05
CA SER A 12 5.18 -17.32 -14.63
C SER A 12 5.49 -17.35 -16.14
N LYS A 13 5.42 -16.18 -16.82
CA LYS A 13 5.62 -16.03 -18.26
C LYS A 13 6.89 -15.26 -18.62
N ARG A 14 7.80 -15.06 -17.65
CA ARG A 14 9.09 -14.38 -17.85
C ARG A 14 10.16 -15.37 -18.28
N ALA A 15 10.84 -15.05 -19.38
CA ALA A 15 11.85 -15.93 -19.98
C ALA A 15 13.24 -15.87 -19.28
N ARG A 16 13.49 -14.91 -18.38
CA ARG A 16 14.82 -14.73 -17.77
C ARG A 16 15.01 -15.59 -16.52
N ARG A 17 15.93 -16.55 -16.63
CA ARG A 17 16.56 -17.35 -15.57
C ARG A 17 17.80 -16.62 -15.01
N ASN A 18 17.66 -15.37 -14.58
CA ASN A 18 18.73 -14.75 -13.77
C ASN A 18 18.40 -15.03 -12.31
N ALA A 19 18.93 -16.15 -11.81
CA ALA A 19 18.93 -16.41 -10.37
C ALA A 19 19.84 -15.38 -9.71
N ASP A 20 19.30 -14.65 -8.74
CA ASP A 20 20.05 -13.68 -7.94
C ASP A 20 21.14 -14.44 -7.16
N PRO A 21 22.43 -14.13 -7.34
CA PRO A 21 23.52 -14.87 -6.68
C PRO A 21 23.56 -14.62 -5.16
N ASN A 22 22.83 -13.61 -4.67
CA ASN A 22 22.75 -13.30 -3.25
C ASN A 22 21.55 -14.03 -2.64
N ALA A 23 21.82 -14.92 -1.68
CA ALA A 23 20.77 -15.57 -0.91
C ALA A 23 19.94 -14.52 -0.16
N LEU A 24 18.61 -14.63 -0.28
CA LEU A 24 17.66 -13.81 0.47
C LEU A 24 17.91 -13.97 1.97
N ARG A 25 18.34 -12.89 2.65
CA ARG A 25 18.44 -12.87 4.10
C ARG A 25 17.06 -12.63 4.69
N VAL A 26 16.49 -13.65 5.30
CA VAL A 26 15.21 -13.56 6.01
C VAL A 26 15.47 -13.09 7.44
N ILE A 27 14.90 -11.93 7.80
CA ILE A 27 14.87 -11.42 9.17
C ILE A 27 13.39 -11.40 9.57
N ALA A 28 13.04 -12.09 10.66
CA ALA A 28 11.69 -12.04 11.20
C ALA A 28 11.48 -10.68 11.88
N ALA A 29 10.39 -10.00 11.53
CA ALA A 29 9.92 -8.81 12.21
C ALA A 29 8.48 -9.06 12.65
N GLU A 30 8.16 -8.71 13.89
CA GLU A 30 6.82 -8.86 14.43
C GLU A 30 6.03 -7.56 14.21
N PRO A 31 4.79 -7.66 13.72
CA PRO A 31 3.90 -6.51 13.69
C PRO A 31 3.65 -5.97 15.10
N VAL A 32 3.52 -4.65 15.22
CA VAL A 32 3.24 -3.99 16.50
C VAL A 32 2.02 -3.09 16.38
N GLU A 33 1.40 -2.79 17.52
CA GLU A 33 0.28 -1.86 17.55
C GLU A 33 0.71 -0.44 17.14
N GLN A 34 -0.23 0.29 16.53
CA GLN A 34 -0.02 1.69 16.20
C GLN A 34 0.27 2.50 17.49
N PRO A 35 1.37 3.27 17.54
CA PRO A 35 1.63 4.16 18.67
C PRO A 35 0.70 5.38 18.63
N ASP A 36 0.46 5.97 19.79
CA ASP A 36 -0.20 7.27 19.87
C ASP A 36 0.64 8.36 19.19
N LEU A 37 -0.04 9.40 18.70
CA LEU A 37 0.65 10.59 18.22
C LEU A 37 1.38 11.25 19.39
N PRO A 38 2.66 11.62 19.23
CA PRO A 38 3.46 12.15 20.32
C PRO A 38 3.02 13.57 20.68
N THR A 39 3.14 13.88 21.97
CA THR A 39 3.16 15.25 22.48
C THR A 39 4.60 15.75 22.49
N PHE A 40 4.83 16.91 21.88
CA PHE A 40 6.13 17.58 21.88
C PHE A 40 5.95 19.09 21.74
N GLU A 41 6.96 19.86 22.11
CA GLU A 41 6.96 21.32 22.00
C GLU A 41 7.65 21.79 20.72
N VAL A 42 7.16 22.89 20.16
CA VAL A 42 7.75 23.61 19.04
C VAL A 42 7.98 25.06 19.42
N GLU A 43 9.09 25.61 18.95
CA GLU A 43 9.36 27.04 19.10
C GLU A 43 8.47 27.84 18.15
N LYS A 44 7.73 28.78 18.73
CA LYS A 44 6.88 29.72 18.01
C LYS A 44 7.07 31.11 18.62
N ASP A 45 7.54 32.04 17.80
CA ASP A 45 7.79 33.43 18.22
C ASP A 45 8.70 33.53 19.46
N GLY A 46 9.73 32.67 19.53
CA GLY A 46 10.70 32.63 20.64
C GLY A 46 10.20 31.94 21.92
N ASN A 47 9.00 31.35 21.90
CA ASN A 47 8.44 30.60 23.03
C ASN A 47 8.24 29.12 22.66
N LEU A 48 8.48 28.22 23.61
CA LEU A 48 8.10 26.81 23.46
C LEU A 48 6.59 26.68 23.68
N THR A 49 5.91 26.09 22.70
CA THR A 49 4.48 25.83 22.74
C THR A 49 4.21 24.40 22.34
N GLU A 50 3.23 23.75 22.99
CA GLU A 50 2.85 22.38 22.64
C GLU A 50 2.36 22.31 21.19
N PHE A 51 2.89 21.34 20.44
CA PHE A 51 2.46 21.09 19.08
C PHE A 51 1.08 20.43 19.09
N VAL A 52 0.09 21.14 18.55
CA VAL A 52 -1.26 20.62 18.40
C VAL A 52 -1.42 19.97 17.03
N TRP A 53 -1.65 18.67 17.02
CA TRP A 53 -1.98 17.93 15.80
C TRP A 53 -3.29 18.43 15.18
N PRO A 54 -3.32 18.77 13.88
CA PRO A 54 -4.57 19.09 13.20
C PRO A 54 -5.56 17.93 13.28
N ALA A 55 -6.85 18.21 13.49
CA ALA A 55 -7.89 17.18 13.59
C ALA A 55 -7.89 16.20 12.40
N ARG A 56 -7.67 16.72 11.18
CA ARG A 56 -7.53 15.91 9.97
C ARG A 56 -6.35 14.94 10.00
N THR A 57 -5.24 15.31 10.64
CA THR A 57 -4.09 14.42 10.82
C THR A 57 -4.38 13.34 11.86
N VAL A 58 -5.11 13.65 12.92
CA VAL A 58 -5.53 12.65 13.91
C VAL A 58 -6.48 11.62 13.28
N GLU A 59 -7.45 12.07 12.49
CA GLU A 59 -8.35 11.20 11.73
C GLU A 59 -7.57 10.33 10.73
N TRP A 60 -6.62 10.93 10.01
CA TRP A 60 -5.77 10.22 9.05
C TRP A 60 -4.86 9.18 9.73
N TRP A 61 -4.33 9.48 10.91
CA TRP A 61 -3.55 8.54 11.71
C TRP A 61 -4.39 7.33 12.10
N ARG A 62 -5.62 7.56 12.60
CA ARG A 62 -6.57 6.47 12.94
C ARG A 62 -6.95 5.61 11.73
N MET A 63 -7.13 6.22 10.56
CA MET A 63 -7.42 5.49 9.32
C MET A 63 -6.33 4.46 9.00
N TRP A 64 -5.06 4.76 9.25
CA TRP A 64 -3.99 3.79 9.04
C TRP A 64 -4.13 2.57 9.95
N ARG A 65 -4.48 2.77 11.23
CA ARG A 65 -4.72 1.67 12.17
C ARG A 65 -5.88 0.77 11.76
N GLU A 66 -6.91 1.35 11.17
CA GLU A 66 -8.11 0.62 10.70
C GLU A 66 -7.88 -0.09 9.36
N SER A 67 -6.81 0.25 8.64
CA SER A 67 -6.46 -0.36 7.37
C SER A 67 -6.04 -1.83 7.58
N PRO A 68 -6.47 -2.77 6.71
CA PRO A 68 -5.98 -4.14 6.72
C PRO A 68 -4.45 -4.24 6.61
N LEU A 69 -3.80 -3.21 6.04
CA LEU A 69 -2.35 -3.12 5.90
C LEU A 69 -1.63 -3.03 7.24
N ALA A 70 -2.26 -2.45 8.26
CA ALA A 70 -1.65 -2.28 9.58
C ALA A 70 -1.33 -3.61 10.27
N ALA A 71 -1.98 -4.71 9.87
CA ALA A 71 -1.70 -6.05 10.41
C ALA A 71 -0.27 -6.53 10.12
N GLU A 72 0.42 -5.94 9.14
CA GLU A 72 1.79 -6.27 8.76
C GLU A 72 2.81 -5.24 9.23
N PHE A 73 2.39 -4.13 9.84
CA PHE A 73 3.28 -3.01 10.17
C PHE A 73 4.13 -3.27 11.40
N THR A 74 5.42 -3.07 11.24
CA THR A 74 6.44 -3.16 12.28
C THR A 74 6.71 -1.79 12.91
N SER A 75 7.53 -1.74 13.95
CA SER A 75 7.90 -0.48 14.61
C SER A 75 8.54 0.54 13.65
N THR A 76 9.31 0.08 12.67
CA THR A 76 9.93 0.95 11.66
C THR A 76 8.91 1.54 10.69
N ASP A 77 7.87 0.79 10.35
CA ASP A 77 6.79 1.25 9.48
C ASP A 77 5.98 2.35 10.18
N TRP A 78 5.64 2.15 11.45
CA TRP A 78 4.99 3.16 12.26
C TRP A 78 5.84 4.41 12.46
N SER A 79 7.16 4.24 12.64
CA SER A 79 8.09 5.37 12.73
C SER A 79 8.10 6.21 11.44
N GLU A 80 8.17 5.59 10.27
CA GLU A 80 8.14 6.32 8.99
C GLU A 80 6.77 6.95 8.73
N LEU A 81 5.68 6.30 9.14
CA LEU A 81 4.34 6.89 9.09
C LEU A 81 4.22 8.09 10.06
N MET A 82 4.88 8.07 11.21
CA MET A 82 4.90 9.20 12.15
C MET A 82 5.54 10.45 11.52
N ASP A 83 6.69 10.28 10.87
CA ASP A 83 7.32 11.37 10.10
C ASP A 83 6.40 11.86 8.97
N THR A 84 5.68 10.93 8.34
CA THR A 84 4.70 11.25 7.31
C THR A 84 3.49 12.01 7.90
N ALA A 85 3.09 11.73 9.14
CA ALA A 85 2.04 12.46 9.84
C ALA A 85 2.41 13.93 10.02
N LEU A 86 3.69 14.24 10.32
CA LEU A 86 4.17 15.63 10.40
C LEU A 86 4.04 16.36 9.05
N LEU A 87 4.34 15.68 7.94
CA LEU A 87 4.13 16.25 6.60
C LEU A 87 2.64 16.45 6.30
N HIS A 88 1.79 15.50 6.69
CA HIS A 88 0.34 15.63 6.56
C HIS A 88 -0.18 16.83 7.37
N ALA A 89 0.27 16.99 8.61
CA ALA A 89 -0.06 18.16 9.44
C ALA A 89 0.37 19.47 8.76
N LYS A 90 1.62 19.57 8.30
CA LYS A 90 2.12 20.76 7.57
C LYS A 90 1.30 21.07 6.32
N PHE A 91 0.91 20.05 5.56
CA PHE A 91 0.07 20.20 4.37
C PHE A 91 -1.30 20.80 4.73
N TRP A 92 -1.97 20.24 5.73
CA TRP A 92 -3.27 20.75 6.20
C TRP A 92 -3.20 22.12 6.89
N SER A 93 -2.03 22.49 7.42
CA SER A 93 -1.76 23.84 7.91
C SER A 93 -1.41 24.86 6.80
N GLY A 94 -1.54 24.48 5.52
CA GLY A 94 -1.41 25.39 4.37
C GLY A 94 -0.07 25.33 3.64
N ASN A 95 0.87 24.49 4.06
CA ASN A 95 2.13 24.33 3.35
C ASN A 95 1.96 23.33 2.18
N ALA A 96 1.51 23.82 1.03
CA ALA A 96 1.37 22.99 -0.17
C ALA A 96 2.70 22.41 -0.69
N GLY A 97 3.86 22.98 -0.30
CA GLY A 97 5.18 22.54 -0.77
C GLY A 97 5.55 21.12 -0.33
N VAL A 98 4.97 20.61 0.76
CA VAL A 98 5.23 19.24 1.23
C VAL A 98 4.38 18.18 0.53
N ALA A 99 3.43 18.56 -0.34
CA ALA A 99 2.49 17.63 -0.97
C ALA A 99 3.17 16.52 -1.78
N SER A 100 4.22 16.86 -2.51
CA SER A 100 4.97 15.90 -3.34
C SER A 100 5.64 14.82 -2.50
N GLU A 101 6.27 15.21 -1.40
CA GLU A 101 6.95 14.28 -0.48
C GLU A 101 5.94 13.43 0.30
N LEU A 102 4.87 14.07 0.80
CA LEU A 102 3.76 13.37 1.45
C LEU A 102 3.23 12.24 0.56
N ARG A 103 2.96 12.54 -0.72
CA ARG A 103 2.50 11.54 -1.69
C ARG A 103 3.50 10.40 -1.86
N LEU A 104 4.80 10.68 -1.93
CA LEU A 104 5.83 9.65 -2.11
C LEU A 104 5.96 8.72 -0.90
N ARG A 105 5.87 9.25 0.33
CA ARG A 105 5.95 8.44 1.55
C ARG A 105 4.72 7.57 1.74
N VAL A 106 3.54 8.17 1.62
CA VAL A 106 2.24 7.49 1.71
C VAL A 106 2.11 6.37 0.67
N ALA A 107 2.68 6.56 -0.52
CA ALA A 107 2.72 5.55 -1.57
C ALA A 107 3.53 4.30 -1.21
N LYS A 108 4.53 4.39 -0.32
CA LYS A 108 5.30 3.21 0.13
C LYS A 108 4.44 2.21 0.90
N PHE A 109 3.35 2.70 1.51
CA PHE A 109 2.45 1.92 2.34
C PHE A 109 1.14 1.54 1.63
N GLY A 110 1.02 1.72 0.31
CA GLY A 110 -0.18 1.26 -0.41
C GLY A 110 -1.45 2.08 -0.12
N ALA A 111 -1.33 3.38 0.15
CA ALA A 111 -2.50 4.20 0.50
C ALA A 111 -3.54 4.29 -0.62
N THR A 112 -3.09 4.35 -1.88
CA THR A 112 -3.98 4.41 -3.04
C THR A 112 -4.12 3.05 -3.73
N PRO A 113 -5.19 2.81 -4.52
CA PRO A 113 -5.30 1.59 -5.34
C PRO A 113 -4.12 1.41 -6.30
N GLU A 114 -3.60 2.50 -6.87
CA GLU A 114 -2.42 2.46 -7.73
C GLU A 114 -1.17 2.00 -6.97
N ASP A 115 -0.98 2.49 -5.74
CA ASP A 115 0.12 2.05 -4.89
C ASP A 115 -0.01 0.59 -4.48
N ARG A 116 -1.21 0.13 -4.13
CA ARG A 116 -1.44 -1.30 -3.83
C ARG A 116 -1.16 -2.17 -5.03
N ALA A 117 -1.62 -1.78 -6.22
CA ALA A 117 -1.31 -2.51 -7.45
C ALA A 117 0.21 -2.55 -7.73
N ARG A 118 0.91 -1.44 -7.50
CA ARG A 118 2.38 -1.35 -7.63
C ARG A 118 3.12 -2.25 -6.65
N LEU A 119 2.64 -2.32 -5.40
CA LEU A 119 3.18 -3.17 -4.34
C LEU A 119 2.69 -4.62 -4.42
N ARG A 120 1.76 -4.92 -5.34
CA ARG A 120 1.11 -6.23 -5.50
C ARG A 120 0.35 -6.68 -4.25
N ILE A 121 -0.28 -5.73 -3.58
CA ILE A 121 -1.13 -5.99 -2.42
C ILE A 121 -2.57 -6.17 -2.91
N GLN A 122 -3.18 -7.28 -2.51
CA GLN A 122 -4.60 -7.57 -2.72
C GLN A 122 -5.25 -7.79 -1.36
N PHE A 123 -6.43 -7.21 -1.17
CA PHE A 123 -7.23 -7.50 0.01
C PHE A 123 -8.08 -8.74 -0.29
N ALA A 124 -8.16 -9.68 0.66
CA ALA A 124 -8.87 -10.96 0.48
C ALA A 124 -10.33 -10.80 0.00
N ALA A 125 -11.02 -9.71 0.37
CA ALA A 125 -12.37 -9.40 -0.13
C ALA A 125 -12.43 -9.13 -1.65
N ALA A 126 -11.32 -8.68 -2.25
CA ALA A 126 -11.20 -8.50 -3.69
C ALA A 126 -10.90 -9.83 -4.41
N ASP A 127 -10.14 -10.73 -3.77
CA ASP A 127 -9.80 -12.04 -4.33
C ASP A 127 -11.06 -12.90 -4.52
N GLU A 128 -11.99 -12.90 -3.55
CA GLU A 128 -13.26 -13.62 -3.70
C GLU A 128 -14.13 -13.07 -4.84
N ALA A 129 -14.10 -11.75 -5.08
CA ALA A 129 -14.87 -11.11 -6.14
C ALA A 129 -14.27 -11.38 -7.52
N ASP A 130 -12.94 -11.39 -7.64
CA ASP A 130 -12.25 -11.73 -8.89
C ASP A 130 -12.28 -13.24 -9.16
N GLU A 131 -12.17 -14.12 -8.16
CA GLU A 131 -12.41 -15.56 -8.34
C GLU A 131 -13.83 -15.83 -8.86
N LYS A 132 -14.84 -15.12 -8.35
CA LYS A 132 -16.22 -15.22 -8.85
C LYS A 132 -16.36 -14.71 -10.29
N ARG A 133 -15.60 -13.70 -10.70
CA ARG A 133 -15.58 -13.19 -12.10
C ARG A 133 -14.81 -14.09 -13.05
N THR A 134 -13.75 -14.73 -12.57
CA THR A 134 -12.84 -15.55 -13.39
C THR A 134 -13.34 -16.99 -13.55
N ARG A 135 -14.31 -17.43 -12.74
CA ARG A 135 -15.06 -18.68 -12.99
C ARG A 135 -15.94 -18.50 -14.23
N PRO A 136 -15.63 -19.15 -15.37
CA PRO A 136 -16.49 -19.07 -16.53
C PRO A 136 -17.83 -19.75 -16.23
N ALA A 137 -18.92 -19.00 -16.31
CA ALA A 137 -20.27 -19.55 -16.37
C ALA A 137 -20.49 -20.19 -17.75
N GLY A 138 -19.91 -21.36 -17.98
CA GLY A 138 -20.15 -22.11 -19.21
C GLY A 138 -18.96 -22.96 -19.61
N GLY A 139 -19.21 -24.26 -19.77
CA GLY A 139 -18.26 -25.23 -20.28
C GLY A 139 -17.54 -24.76 -21.54
N SER A 140 -16.27 -25.15 -21.62
CA SER A 140 -15.37 -24.90 -22.74
C SER A 140 -16.08 -25.16 -24.08
N SER A 141 -15.77 -24.39 -25.14
CA SER A 141 -16.33 -24.67 -26.47
C SER A 141 -16.02 -26.09 -26.97
N ARG A 142 -15.01 -26.75 -26.37
CA ARG A 142 -14.71 -28.17 -26.57
C ARG A 142 -15.80 -29.13 -26.08
N ASP A 143 -16.51 -28.79 -25.01
CA ASP A 143 -17.60 -29.64 -24.49
C ASP A 143 -18.88 -29.54 -25.34
N ARG A 144 -19.02 -28.48 -26.14
CA ARG A 144 -20.16 -28.27 -27.05
C ARG A 144 -20.05 -29.04 -28.35
N ARG A 145 -18.90 -29.65 -28.65
CA ARG A 145 -18.72 -30.49 -29.85
C ARG A 145 -18.74 -31.95 -29.41
N GLY A 146 -19.93 -32.56 -29.47
CA GLY A 146 -20.08 -34.00 -29.25
C GLY A 146 -19.18 -34.82 -30.19
N PRO A 147 -18.84 -36.07 -29.82
CA PRO A 147 -17.92 -36.89 -30.59
C PRO A 147 -18.47 -37.12 -32.01
N LEU A 148 -17.72 -36.67 -33.02
CA LEU A 148 -18.02 -36.95 -34.42
C LEU A 148 -17.87 -38.46 -34.65
N LYS A 149 -18.98 -39.16 -34.88
CA LYS A 149 -18.94 -40.53 -35.40
C LYS A 149 -18.71 -40.46 -36.91
N ALA A 150 -17.59 -41.02 -37.37
CA ALA A 150 -17.39 -41.33 -38.77
C ALA A 150 -18.32 -42.51 -39.16
N VAL A 151 -18.94 -42.40 -40.34
CA VAL A 151 -19.76 -43.44 -40.99
C VAL A 151 -18.89 -44.19 -41.98
#